data_AF-A0A7U7HED6-F1
#
_entry.id   AF-A0A7U7HED6-F1
#
_cell.length_a   1.000
_cell.length_b   1.000
_cell.length_c   1.000
_cell.angle_alpha   90.00
_cell.angle_beta   90.00
_cell.angle_gamma   90.00
#
_symmetry.space_group_name_H-M   'P 1'
#
loop_
_entity.id
_entity.type
_entity.pdbx_description
1 polymer ?
#
loop_
_entity_poly.entity_id
_entity_poly.type
_entity_poly.pdbx_seq_one_letter_code
_entity_poly.pdbx_strand_id
1 'polypeptide(L)' 'MAKKIGAVALAFLGIYMLYLGARMQAQPPFITGVGFIIISLFHLTKK' A
#
# COMPACT_ATOMS: atom_id res chain seq x y z
N MET A 1 -9.04 11.30 -13.65
CA MET A 1 -7.62 10.89 -13.59
C MET A 1 -7.06 10.80 -12.16
N ALA A 2 -7.41 11.71 -11.24
CA ALA A 2 -6.90 11.73 -9.86
C ALA A 2 -7.04 10.40 -9.09
N LYS A 3 -8.15 9.66 -9.25
CA LYS A 3 -8.39 8.37 -8.56
C LYS A 3 -7.35 7.29 -8.89
N LYS A 4 -6.86 7.25 -10.14
CA LYS A 4 -5.81 6.28 -10.54
C LYS A 4 -4.45 6.66 -9.97
N ILE A 5 -4.13 7.95 -9.96
CA ILE A 5 -2.86 8.47 -9.41
C ILE A 5 -2.79 8.18 -7.90
N GLY A 6 -3.89 8.42 -7.18
CA GLY A 6 -3.98 8.11 -5.75
C GLY A 6 -3.77 6.62 -5.46
N ALA A 7 -4.34 5.73 -6.28
CA ALA A 7 -4.16 4.30 -6.09
C ALA A 7 -2.73 3.84 -6.40
N VAL A 8 -2.08 4.39 -7.43
CA VAL A 8 -0.67 4.10 -7.72
C VAL A 8 0.23 4.58 -6.58
N ALA A 9 -0.01 5.79 -6.06
CA ALA A 9 0.73 6.30 -4.90
C ALA A 9 0.55 5.41 -3.66
N LEU A 10 -0.68 4.96 -3.38
CA LEU A 10 -1.00 4.02 -2.30
C LEU A 10 -0.27 2.67 -2.46
N ALA A 11 -0.19 2.14 -3.68
CA ALA A 11 0.53 0.90 -3.95
C ALA A 11 2.03 1.04 -3.65
N PHE A 12 2.67 2.13 -4.10
CA PHE A 12 4.08 2.42 -3.78
C PHE A 12 4.31 2.58 -2.28
N LEU A 13 3.41 3.27 -1.58
CA LEU A 13 3.50 3.48 -0.14
C LEU A 13 3.34 2.17 0.64
N GLY A 14 2.45 1.27 0.17
CA GLY A 14 2.28 -0.07 0.72
C GLY A 14 3.53 -0.93 0.57
N ILE A 15 4.17 -0.93 -0.61
CA ILE A 15 5.43 -1.64 -0.86
C ILE A 15 6.55 -1.10 0.04
N TYR A 16 6.64 0.22 0.20
CA TYR A 16 7.63 0.85 1.08
C TYR A 16 7.44 0.44 2.55
N MET A 17 6.20 0.44 3.04
CA MET A 17 5.86 0.03 4.40
C MET A 17 6.14 -1.46 4.65
N LEU A 18 5.92 -2.33 3.66
CA LEU A 18 6.31 -3.74 3.72
C LEU A 18 7.82 -3.92 3.84
N TYR A 19 8.59 -3.19 3.02
CA TYR A 19 10.06 -3.20 3.11
C TYR A 19 10.54 -2.72 4.47
N LEU A 20 9.97 -1.62 4.98
CA LEU A 20 10.31 -1.07 6.29
C LEU A 20 9.96 -2.04 7.43
N GLY A 21 8.78 -2.66 7.38
CA GLY A 21 8.33 -3.66 8.35
C GLY A 21 9.22 -4.90 8.37
N ALA A 22 9.61 -5.38 7.18
CA ALA A 22 10.56 -6.48 7.05
C ALA A 22 11.95 -6.13 7.60
N ARG A 23 12.44 -4.91 7.35
CA ARG A 23 13.75 -4.45 7.86
C ARG A 23 13.77 -4.21 9.36
N MET A 24 12.71 -3.62 9.91
CA MET A 24 12.63 -3.26 11.32
C MET A 24 12.11 -4.41 12.20
N GLN A 25 11.79 -5.57 11.61
CA GLN A 25 11.03 -6.66 12.27
C GLN A 25 9.77 -6.14 13.00
N ALA A 26 9.21 -5.05 12.48
CA ALA A 26 8.08 -4.37 13.07
C ALA A 26 6.82 -4.85 12.34
N GLN A 27 5.95 -5.54 13.07
CA GLN A 27 4.63 -5.92 12.56
C GLN A 27 3.75 -4.74 12.15
N PRO A 28 3.74 -3.58 12.86
CA PRO A 28 2.82 -2.49 12.50
C PRO A 28 3.04 -1.94 11.08
N PRO A 29 4.29 -1.61 10.64
CA PRO A 29 4.55 -1.21 9.26
C PRO A 29 4.24 -2.30 8.23
N PHE A 30 4.49 -3.56 8.56
CA PHE A 30 4.19 -4.67 7.65
C PHE A 30 2.68 -4.79 7.39
N ILE A 31 1.87 -4.81 8.46
CA ILE A 31 0.40 -4.93 8.38
C ILE A 31 -0.21 -3.71 7.67
N THR A 32 0.26 -2.50 7.97
CA THR A 32 -0.19 -1.29 7.26
C THR A 32 0.20 -1.31 5.78
N GLY A 33 1.39 -1.80 5.43
CA GLY A 33 1.82 -1.99 4.05
C GLY A 33 0.90 -2.93 3.26
N VAL A 34 0.53 -4.09 3.83
CA VAL A 34 -0.46 -5.00 3.25
C VAL A 34 -1.81 -4.29 3.06
N GLY A 35 -2.28 -3.56 4.07
CA GLY A 35 -3.54 -2.81 4.03
C GLY A 35 -3.58 -1.79 2.88
N PHE A 36 -2.50 -1.02 2.68
CA PHE A 36 -2.42 -0.06 1.58
C PHE A 36 -2.42 -0.71 0.20
N ILE A 37 -1.78 -1.88 0.04
CA ILE A 37 -1.84 -2.63 -1.21
C ILE A 37 -3.28 -3.07 -1.50
N ILE A 38 -3.99 -3.62 -0.52
CA ILE A 38 -5.39 -4.06 -0.67
C ILE A 38 -6.29 -2.88 -1.04
N ILE A 39 -6.15 -1.74 -0.35
CA ILE A 39 -6.94 -0.52 -0.64
C ILE A 39 -6.63 -0.04 -2.06
N SER A 40 -5.36 -0.04 -2.48
CA SER A 40 -4.99 0.36 -3.84
C SER A 40 -5.62 -0.53 -4.91
N LEU A 41 -5.64 -1.85 -4.68
CA LEU A 41 -6.24 -2.83 -5.59
C LEU A 41 -7.75 -2.63 -5.70
N PHE A 42 -8.44 -2.43 -4.57
CA PHE A 42 -9.87 -2.13 -4.56
C PHE A 42 -10.20 -0.80 -5.25
N HIS A 43 -9.36 0.23 -5.07
CA HIS A 43 -9.53 1.52 -5.72
C HIS A 43 -9.31 1.45 -7.25
N LEU A 44 -8.41 0.58 -7.71
CA LEU A 44 -8.16 0.34 -9.14
C LEU A 44 -9.22 -0.57 -9.78
N THR A 45 -9.82 -1.48 -9.00
CA THR A 45 -10.82 -2.45 -9.46
C THR A 45 -12.22 -1.83 -9.58
N LYS A 46 -12.56 -0.85 -8.72
CA LYS A 46 -13.76 -0.02 -8.90
C LYS A 46 -13.55 0.92 -10.11
N LYS A 47 -13.76 0.37 -11.32
CA LYS A 47 -13.93 1.17 -12.55
C LYS A 47 -15.22 1.96 -12.51
#